data_AF-A0A936VAS3-F1
#
_entry.id   AF-A0A936VAS3-F1
#
_cell.length_a   1.000
_cell.length_b   1.000
_cell.length_c   1.000
_cell.angle_alpha   90.00
_cell.angle_beta   90.00
_cell.angle_gamma   90.00
#
_symmetry.space_group_name_H-M   'P 1'
#
loop_
_entity.id
_entity.type
_entity.pdbx_description
1 polymer ?
#
loop_
_entity_poly.entity_id
_entity_poly.type
_entity_poly.pdbx_seq_one_letter_code
_entity_poly.pdbx_strand_id
1 'polypeptide(L)'
;MAERINIEQLRKHAPNNPILAFMPVNIGSPMQDWCAHLSANSMRRRELEEFSILGDVVVRIADELEPEPMDRVRILSLEYAMKVLSDETDAKEFVRCVKAIASPDAGQFEYEQIASYYYGEIRRRSVSEVLKEMALLGMQLEAVTATLSDREISFDESRMTEQKLCVADQRRVQEIAKNHKPLPPKCPNFDDEMQAVLRRVGRQKVSRMIFDDFADFYLEDGNKSIEELDRDFTTYEQLEQFDENGLIGITMSSSQRSVVVFDLDCEIDANCLPYESRGLSAQLPRLFVGHSLGGNAVQEGRRMINCTGWSMPSRHPFSDQEFEEWLALSLDRIYDGKVVRSARRIYSFGKGSSIEILVDQEINPDFEEMQYAASVLRLLWQRQYSDFHLRSLRHEAYQETYLAIRGTTDTADVADLKKKAYADFKDQKRLSLKEFTALNTVAKSQEVRLKGQFSREAGHWLRKIEKATHGQLRFLKFGLYNDAEAKMFRRQEKQKLWDAVRAREAELSDSVLASRTIQRSLFAQPITQRSHVHVAPSA
;
A
#
# COMPACT_ATOMS: atom_id res chain seq x y z
N MET A 1 -25.01 -2.38 -3.36
CA MET A 1 -25.45 -2.21 -4.76
C MET A 1 -24.35 -2.70 -5.73
N ALA A 2 -23.62 -3.76 -5.37
CA ALA A 2 -22.94 -4.59 -6.34
C ALA A 2 -24.02 -5.43 -7.04
N GLU A 3 -24.39 -5.07 -8.26
CA GLU A 3 -25.06 -6.00 -9.16
C GLU A 3 -24.09 -7.19 -9.29
N ARG A 4 -24.43 -8.33 -8.66
CA ARG A 4 -23.64 -9.56 -8.77
C ARG A 4 -23.45 -9.85 -10.24
N ILE A 5 -22.22 -9.66 -10.73
CA ILE A 5 -21.84 -10.03 -12.09
C ILE A 5 -22.31 -11.47 -12.33
N ASN A 6 -22.99 -11.71 -13.45
CA ASN A 6 -23.40 -13.05 -13.81
C ASN A 6 -22.15 -13.93 -14.01
N ILE A 7 -21.94 -14.86 -13.09
CA ILE A 7 -20.76 -15.73 -13.02
C ILE A 7 -20.66 -16.64 -14.24
N GLU A 8 -21.80 -17.07 -14.80
CA GLU A 8 -21.82 -17.90 -16.01
C GLU A 8 -21.31 -17.12 -17.22
N GLN A 9 -21.70 -15.84 -17.34
CA GLN A 9 -21.21 -14.94 -18.37
C GLN A 9 -19.73 -14.58 -18.13
N LEU A 10 -19.31 -14.39 -16.87
CA LEU A 10 -17.89 -14.20 -16.54
C LEU A 10 -17.05 -15.42 -16.96
N ARG A 11 -17.54 -16.63 -16.74
CA ARG A 11 -16.87 -17.87 -17.19
C ARG A 11 -16.79 -17.96 -18.71
N LYS A 12 -17.80 -17.47 -19.44
CA LYS A 12 -17.83 -17.43 -20.91
C LYS A 12 -16.83 -16.42 -21.48
N HIS A 13 -16.76 -15.22 -20.91
CA HIS A 13 -15.99 -14.10 -21.48
C HIS A 13 -14.58 -13.93 -20.89
N ALA A 14 -14.37 -14.30 -19.63
CA ALA A 14 -13.08 -14.24 -18.93
C ALA A 14 -12.84 -15.50 -18.06
N PRO A 15 -12.62 -16.67 -18.68
CA PRO A 15 -12.49 -17.95 -17.96
C PRO A 15 -11.29 -18.02 -17.01
N ASN A 16 -10.27 -17.19 -17.22
CA ASN A 16 -9.05 -17.17 -16.40
C ASN A 16 -9.09 -16.17 -15.23
N ASN A 17 -10.20 -15.44 -15.07
CA ASN A 17 -10.34 -14.41 -14.05
C ASN A 17 -10.15 -15.02 -12.63
N PRO A 18 -9.37 -14.40 -11.74
CA PRO A 18 -9.14 -14.89 -10.37
C PRO A 18 -10.43 -15.08 -9.56
N ILE A 19 -11.47 -14.25 -9.78
CA ILE A 19 -12.78 -14.40 -9.13
C ILE A 19 -13.31 -15.83 -9.28
N LEU A 20 -13.19 -16.43 -10.46
CA LEU A 20 -13.69 -17.78 -10.73
C LEU A 20 -12.94 -18.86 -9.94
N ALA A 21 -11.68 -18.60 -9.57
CA ALA A 21 -10.91 -19.53 -8.74
C ALA A 21 -11.28 -19.43 -7.26
N PHE A 22 -11.72 -18.27 -6.77
CA PHE A 22 -12.11 -18.07 -5.37
C PHE A 22 -13.60 -18.31 -5.09
N MET A 23 -14.42 -18.57 -6.13
CA MET A 23 -15.83 -18.93 -5.96
C MET A 23 -16.02 -20.46 -5.93
N PRO A 24 -16.32 -21.08 -4.77
CA PRO A 24 -16.48 -22.52 -4.68
C PRO A 24 -17.69 -23.00 -5.49
N VAL A 25 -17.51 -24.13 -6.19
CA VAL A 25 -18.62 -24.84 -6.85
C VAL A 25 -19.58 -25.36 -5.78
N ASN A 26 -20.83 -24.87 -5.80
CA ASN A 26 -21.86 -25.35 -4.90
C ASN A 26 -22.45 -26.67 -5.44
N ILE A 27 -22.04 -27.79 -4.84
CA ILE A 27 -22.54 -29.14 -5.13
C ILE A 27 -23.55 -29.55 -4.03
N GLY A 28 -23.84 -28.66 -3.08
CA GLY A 28 -24.79 -28.87 -2.00
C GLY A 28 -24.21 -29.60 -0.78
N SER A 29 -22.88 -29.78 -0.70
CA SER A 29 -22.20 -30.45 0.42
C SER A 29 -20.90 -29.73 0.79
N PRO A 30 -20.82 -29.02 1.93
CA PRO A 30 -19.71 -28.12 2.26
C PRO A 30 -18.30 -28.73 2.21
N MET A 31 -18.15 -30.01 2.57
CA MET A 31 -16.86 -30.72 2.52
C MET A 31 -16.50 -31.21 1.11
N GLN A 32 -17.49 -31.56 0.29
CA GLN A 32 -17.27 -32.06 -1.07
C GLN A 32 -17.09 -30.90 -2.06
N ASP A 33 -17.75 -29.77 -1.82
CA ASP A 33 -17.67 -28.55 -2.62
C ASP A 33 -16.23 -28.05 -2.71
N TRP A 34 -15.51 -27.95 -1.57
CA TRP A 34 -14.12 -27.48 -1.55
C TRP A 34 -13.14 -28.48 -2.19
N CYS A 35 -13.29 -29.78 -1.90
CA CYS A 35 -12.42 -30.80 -2.49
C CYS A 35 -12.61 -30.90 -4.01
N ALA A 36 -13.85 -30.83 -4.48
CA ALA A 36 -14.17 -30.81 -5.91
C ALA A 36 -13.66 -29.53 -6.57
N HIS A 37 -13.79 -28.38 -5.90
CA HIS A 37 -13.28 -27.09 -6.36
C HIS A 37 -11.75 -27.05 -6.49
N LEU A 38 -11.02 -27.57 -5.49
CA LEU A 38 -9.57 -27.72 -5.55
C LEU A 38 -9.12 -28.70 -6.65
N SER A 39 -9.91 -29.76 -6.89
CA SER A 39 -9.62 -30.72 -7.97
C SER A 39 -9.77 -30.08 -9.36
N ALA A 40 -10.73 -29.17 -9.52
CA ALA A 40 -10.94 -28.43 -10.76
C ALA A 40 -9.90 -27.32 -10.98
N ASN A 41 -9.34 -26.74 -9.90
CA ASN A 41 -8.37 -25.65 -9.92
C ASN A 41 -6.97 -26.09 -9.46
N SER A 42 -6.48 -27.22 -9.95
CA SER A 42 -5.20 -27.83 -9.52
C SER A 42 -3.99 -26.88 -9.61
N MET A 43 -3.95 -26.01 -10.62
CA MET A 43 -2.87 -25.04 -10.83
C MET A 43 -2.85 -23.89 -9.81
N ARG A 44 -3.97 -23.59 -9.15
CA ARG A 44 -4.10 -22.54 -8.13
C ARG A 44 -4.32 -23.11 -6.72
N ARG A 45 -4.09 -24.41 -6.53
CA ARG A 45 -4.33 -25.11 -5.26
C ARG A 45 -3.59 -24.48 -4.09
N ARG A 46 -2.31 -24.15 -4.29
CA ARG A 46 -1.48 -23.52 -3.26
C ARG A 46 -2.03 -22.16 -2.83
N GLU A 47 -2.45 -21.35 -3.80
CA GLU A 47 -3.08 -20.05 -3.55
C GLU A 47 -4.41 -20.21 -2.78
N LEU A 48 -5.24 -21.19 -3.17
CA LEU A 48 -6.52 -21.44 -2.50
C LEU A 48 -6.37 -22.02 -1.08
N GLU A 49 -5.29 -22.73 -0.80
CA GLU A 49 -4.98 -23.24 0.54
C GLU A 49 -4.32 -22.18 1.44
N GLU A 50 -3.55 -21.23 0.88
CA GLU A 50 -2.86 -20.16 1.63
C GLU A 50 -3.72 -18.90 1.86
N PHE A 51 -4.73 -18.66 1.01
CA PHE A 51 -5.57 -17.46 1.06
C PHE A 51 -6.97 -17.72 1.64
N SER A 52 -7.48 -16.77 2.41
CA SER A 52 -8.83 -16.77 2.96
C SER A 52 -9.66 -15.61 2.39
N ILE A 53 -10.95 -15.83 2.17
CA ILE A 53 -11.86 -14.80 1.64
C ILE A 53 -12.58 -14.13 2.82
N LEU A 54 -12.46 -12.81 2.92
CA LEU A 54 -13.13 -11.99 3.94
C LEU A 54 -13.97 -10.93 3.23
N GLY A 55 -15.26 -11.25 3.02
CA GLY A 55 -16.15 -10.41 2.23
C GLY A 55 -15.75 -10.41 0.76
N ASP A 56 -15.44 -9.23 0.23
CA ASP A 56 -15.04 -9.01 -1.18
C ASP A 56 -13.50 -9.04 -1.37
N VAL A 57 -12.76 -9.36 -0.31
CA VAL A 57 -11.30 -9.27 -0.27
C VAL A 57 -10.67 -10.63 0.03
N VAL A 58 -9.58 -10.97 -0.67
CA VAL A 58 -8.76 -12.16 -0.44
C VAL A 58 -7.55 -11.78 0.40
N VAL A 59 -7.35 -12.49 1.49
CA VAL A 59 -6.38 -12.17 2.54
C VAL A 59 -5.43 -13.35 2.76
N ARG A 60 -4.14 -13.08 2.95
CA ARG A 60 -3.15 -14.06 3.39
C ARG A 60 -2.81 -13.82 4.85
N ILE A 61 -2.68 -14.87 5.64
CA ILE A 61 -2.03 -14.78 6.94
C ILE A 61 -0.52 -14.78 6.69
N ALA A 62 0.13 -13.65 6.95
CA ALA A 62 1.57 -13.54 6.88
C ALA A 62 2.14 -13.90 8.26
N ASP A 63 2.69 -15.12 8.37
CA ASP A 63 3.57 -15.50 9.47
C ASP A 63 4.96 -14.91 9.19
N GLU A 64 5.11 -13.60 9.34
CA GLU A 64 6.44 -13.01 9.38
C GLU A 64 7.04 -13.33 10.76
N LEU A 65 8.22 -13.94 10.78
CA LEU A 65 8.99 -14.16 11.99
C LEU A 65 9.28 -12.77 12.58
N GLU A 66 8.52 -12.42 13.62
CA GLU A 66 8.71 -11.16 14.33
C GLU A 66 10.19 -11.01 14.74
N PRO A 67 10.82 -9.83 14.58
CA PRO A 67 12.11 -9.58 15.23
C PRO A 67 11.95 -9.85 16.72
N GLU A 68 12.93 -10.55 17.32
CA GLU A 68 12.86 -11.01 18.71
C GLU A 68 12.38 -9.88 19.63
N PRO A 69 11.59 -10.15 20.68
CA PRO A 69 11.02 -9.11 21.56
C PRO A 69 12.05 -8.08 22.06
N MET A 70 13.31 -8.49 22.18
CA MET A 70 14.44 -7.63 22.49
C MET A 70 14.71 -6.53 21.45
N ASP A 71 14.68 -6.85 20.15
CA ASP A 71 15.06 -5.93 19.07
C ASP A 71 14.06 -4.76 18.93
N ARG A 72 12.88 -4.91 19.55
CA ARG A 72 11.82 -3.89 19.63
C ARG A 72 12.04 -2.90 20.77
N VAL A 73 12.81 -3.29 21.81
CA VAL A 73 13.04 -2.44 22.98
C VAL A 73 14.15 -1.43 22.68
N ARG A 74 13.75 -0.25 22.21
CA ARG A 74 14.69 0.83 21.85
C ARG A 74 15.64 1.24 22.99
N ILE A 75 15.16 1.17 24.24
CA ILE A 75 15.92 1.50 25.45
C ILE A 75 17.04 0.45 25.72
N LEU A 76 16.89 -0.76 25.20
CA LEU A 76 17.85 -1.86 25.34
C LEU A 76 18.81 -1.95 24.15
N SER A 77 18.65 -1.09 23.15
CA SER A 77 19.59 -0.98 22.03
C SER A 77 20.97 -0.52 22.50
N LEU A 78 22.01 -1.05 21.87
CA LEU A 78 23.39 -0.67 22.19
C LEU A 78 23.63 0.84 21.99
N GLU A 79 23.02 1.43 20.95
CA GLU A 79 23.12 2.87 20.67
C GLU A 79 22.53 3.72 21.80
N TYR A 80 21.38 3.31 22.34
CA TYR A 80 20.76 3.99 23.48
C TYR A 80 21.61 3.82 24.74
N ALA A 81 22.10 2.61 25.02
CA ALA A 81 22.95 2.33 26.16
C ALA A 81 24.26 3.12 26.13
N MET A 82 24.92 3.21 24.96
CA MET A 82 26.12 4.03 24.77
C MET A 82 25.83 5.52 24.99
N LYS A 83 24.68 6.01 24.54
CA LYS A 83 24.28 7.42 24.78
C LYS A 83 24.11 7.72 26.27
N VAL A 84 23.65 6.76 27.06
CA VAL A 84 23.39 6.96 28.49
C VAL A 84 24.63 6.71 29.34
N LEU A 85 25.42 5.67 29.03
CA LEU A 85 26.57 5.23 29.84
C LEU A 85 27.91 5.82 29.37
N SER A 86 27.97 6.39 28.16
CA SER A 86 29.16 7.01 27.55
C SER A 86 30.37 6.09 27.33
N ASP A 87 30.31 4.83 27.77
CA ASP A 87 31.33 3.80 27.54
C ASP A 87 30.70 2.58 26.83
N GLU A 88 31.42 2.05 25.84
CA GLU A 88 30.97 0.94 24.99
C GLU A 88 31.00 -0.40 25.74
N THR A 89 31.97 -0.59 26.64
CA THR A 89 32.09 -1.82 27.43
C THR A 89 30.96 -1.94 28.44
N ASP A 90 30.65 -0.85 29.14
CA ASP A 90 29.56 -0.79 30.11
C ASP A 90 28.20 -0.93 29.44
N ALA A 91 28.03 -0.36 28.23
CA ALA A 91 26.83 -0.53 27.43
C ALA A 91 26.59 -1.99 27.00
N LYS A 92 27.63 -2.71 26.59
CA LYS A 92 27.52 -4.14 26.23
C LYS A 92 27.19 -5.00 27.45
N GLU A 93 27.86 -4.77 28.57
CA GLU A 93 27.60 -5.52 29.80
C GLU A 93 26.21 -5.21 30.38
N PHE A 94 25.73 -3.98 30.26
CA PHE A 94 24.36 -3.63 30.63
C PHE A 94 23.31 -4.45 29.86
N VAL A 95 23.40 -4.47 28.52
CA VAL A 95 22.47 -5.24 27.68
C VAL A 95 22.55 -6.73 27.99
N ARG A 96 23.76 -7.26 28.18
CA ARG A 96 23.98 -8.67 28.56
C ARG A 96 23.35 -8.99 29.92
N CYS A 97 23.53 -8.14 30.92
CA CYS A 97 22.96 -8.39 32.24
C CYS A 97 21.44 -8.34 32.21
N VAL A 98 20.83 -7.41 31.47
CA VAL A 98 19.36 -7.38 31.32
C VAL A 98 18.84 -8.66 30.66
N LYS A 99 19.55 -9.22 29.66
CA LYS A 99 19.21 -10.54 29.09
C LYS A 99 19.26 -11.66 30.12
N ALA A 100 20.33 -11.71 30.91
CA ALA A 100 20.53 -12.76 31.90
C ALA A 100 19.54 -12.68 33.07
N ILE A 101 19.01 -11.49 33.34
CA ILE A 101 17.99 -11.26 34.39
C ILE A 101 16.59 -11.61 33.88
N ALA A 102 16.31 -11.37 32.60
CA ALA A 102 15.03 -11.69 31.99
C ALA A 102 14.88 -13.21 31.72
N SER A 103 13.63 -13.69 31.73
CA SER A 103 13.32 -15.05 31.28
C SER A 103 13.58 -15.19 29.77
N PRO A 104 13.99 -16.38 29.26
CA PRO A 104 14.06 -16.60 27.81
C PRO A 104 12.72 -16.34 27.08
N ASP A 105 11.59 -16.47 27.79
CA ASP A 105 10.25 -16.18 27.27
C ASP A 105 9.77 -14.74 27.56
N ALA A 106 10.65 -13.86 28.04
CA ALA A 106 10.25 -12.52 28.48
C ALA A 106 9.72 -11.67 27.32
N GLY A 107 8.59 -11.01 27.56
CA GLY A 107 7.97 -10.10 26.59
C GLY A 107 8.66 -8.73 26.53
N GLN A 108 8.37 -7.95 25.49
CA GLN A 108 8.91 -6.60 25.29
C GLN A 108 8.75 -5.70 26.54
N PHE A 109 7.57 -5.75 27.16
CA PHE A 109 7.24 -4.95 28.35
C PHE A 109 8.13 -5.27 29.56
N GLU A 110 8.50 -6.54 29.74
CA GLU A 110 9.33 -6.97 30.86
C GLU A 110 10.77 -6.49 30.69
N TYR A 111 11.30 -6.60 29.46
CA TYR A 111 12.61 -6.04 29.10
C TYR A 111 12.66 -4.51 29.31
N GLU A 112 11.60 -3.78 28.94
CA GLU A 112 11.50 -2.33 29.14
C GLU A 112 11.46 -1.95 30.62
N GLN A 113 10.70 -2.69 31.44
CA GLN A 113 10.64 -2.44 32.88
C GLN A 113 11.98 -2.67 33.57
N ILE A 114 12.64 -3.79 33.27
CA ILE A 114 13.94 -4.13 33.86
C ILE A 114 14.97 -3.08 33.44
N ALA A 115 15.05 -2.75 32.15
CA ALA A 115 16.01 -1.77 31.65
C ALA A 115 15.75 -0.37 32.23
N SER A 116 14.49 0.09 32.28
CA SER A 116 14.14 1.42 32.82
C SER A 116 14.44 1.55 34.31
N TYR A 117 14.20 0.49 35.10
CA TYR A 117 14.55 0.45 36.51
C TYR A 117 16.06 0.62 36.71
N TYR A 118 16.88 -0.17 36.01
CA TYR A 118 18.34 -0.09 36.18
C TYR A 118 18.95 1.19 35.61
N TYR A 119 18.40 1.77 34.54
CA TYR A 119 18.79 3.12 34.13
C TYR A 119 18.45 4.17 35.19
N GLY A 120 17.34 4.02 35.90
CA GLY A 120 16.98 4.85 37.04
C GLY A 120 17.98 4.73 38.20
N GLU A 121 18.42 3.50 38.50
CA GLU A 121 19.39 3.24 39.56
C GLU A 121 20.80 3.72 39.20
N ILE A 122 21.24 3.56 37.94
CA ILE A 122 22.53 4.08 37.44
C ILE A 122 22.59 5.62 37.52
N ARG A 123 21.45 6.32 37.43
CA ARG A 123 21.43 7.78 37.61
C ARG A 123 21.59 8.20 39.07
N ARG A 124 21.26 7.33 40.02
CA ARG A 124 21.31 7.60 41.47
C ARG A 124 22.60 7.08 42.12
N ARG A 125 23.16 6.01 41.58
CA ARG A 125 24.31 5.27 42.09
C ARG A 125 25.44 5.24 41.05
N SER A 126 26.61 4.71 41.41
CA SER A 126 27.70 4.58 40.44
C SER A 126 27.42 3.43 39.44
N VAL A 127 27.78 3.63 38.17
CA VAL A 127 27.57 2.65 37.07
C VAL A 127 28.19 1.29 37.42
N SER A 128 29.42 1.31 37.95
CA SER A 128 30.19 0.10 38.29
C SER A 128 29.52 -0.75 39.38
N GLU A 129 28.91 -0.13 40.39
CA GLU A 129 28.21 -0.86 41.46
C GLU A 129 26.94 -1.52 40.93
N VAL A 130 26.15 -0.80 40.13
CA VAL A 130 24.88 -1.31 39.61
C VAL A 130 25.11 -2.44 38.61
N LEU A 131 26.09 -2.30 37.71
CA LEU A 131 26.44 -3.38 36.76
C LEU A 131 26.96 -4.63 37.48
N LYS A 132 27.72 -4.48 38.56
CA LYS A 132 28.18 -5.61 39.37
C LYS A 132 27.02 -6.36 40.05
N GLU A 133 26.04 -5.62 40.57
CA GLU A 133 24.83 -6.20 41.15
C GLU A 133 23.97 -6.90 40.09
N MET A 134 23.79 -6.27 38.92
CA MET A 134 23.07 -6.85 37.79
C MET A 134 23.74 -8.14 37.29
N ALA A 135 25.08 -8.18 37.18
CA ALA A 135 25.81 -9.36 36.76
C ALA A 135 25.69 -10.53 37.75
N LEU A 136 25.72 -10.23 39.06
CA LEU A 136 25.50 -11.26 40.09
C LEU A 136 24.08 -11.80 40.06
N LEU A 137 23.08 -10.94 39.85
CA LEU A 137 21.68 -11.34 39.77
C LEU A 137 21.41 -12.17 38.50
N GLY A 138 21.92 -11.73 37.36
CA GLY A 138 21.82 -12.48 36.09
C GLY A 138 22.47 -13.86 36.19
N MET A 139 23.65 -13.98 36.80
CA MET A 139 24.31 -15.27 37.00
C MET A 139 23.50 -16.23 37.89
N GLN A 140 22.84 -15.71 38.93
CA GLN A 140 21.98 -16.52 39.80
C GLN A 140 20.70 -16.98 39.09
N LEU A 141 20.09 -16.12 38.26
CA LEU A 141 18.87 -16.45 37.52
C LEU A 141 19.15 -17.39 36.33
N GLU A 142 20.28 -17.20 35.63
CA GLU A 142 20.73 -18.09 34.57
C GLU A 142 21.02 -19.51 35.10
N ALA A 143 21.63 -19.62 36.29
CA ALA A 143 21.85 -20.91 36.95
C ALA A 143 20.54 -21.63 37.33
N VAL A 144 19.48 -20.88 37.65
CA VAL A 144 18.15 -21.45 37.98
C VAL A 144 17.41 -21.86 36.70
N THR A 145 17.45 -21.06 35.64
CA THR A 145 16.76 -21.32 34.36
C THR A 145 17.39 -22.47 33.56
N ALA A 146 18.71 -22.67 33.68
CA ALA A 146 19.41 -23.81 33.07
C ALA A 146 18.95 -25.19 33.59
N THR A 147 18.26 -25.26 34.74
CA THR A 147 17.74 -26.51 35.31
C THR A 147 16.31 -26.86 34.85
N LEU A 148 15.66 -25.96 34.11
CA LEU A 148 14.27 -26.12 33.65
C LEU A 148 14.13 -26.64 32.20
N SER A 149 15.17 -26.55 31.39
CA SER A 149 15.20 -27.00 29.98
C SER A 149 15.12 -28.52 29.81
N ASP A 150 15.33 -29.33 30.87
CA ASP A 150 15.19 -30.80 30.82
C ASP A 150 13.72 -31.30 30.90
N ARG A 151 12.73 -30.41 30.76
CA ARG A 151 11.28 -30.77 30.74
C ARG A 151 10.55 -30.30 29.48
N GLU A 152 11.25 -30.13 28.37
CA GLU A 152 10.58 -30.00 27.07
C GLU A 152 9.91 -31.33 26.70
N ILE A 153 8.57 -31.32 26.62
CA ILE A 153 7.80 -32.43 26.08
C ILE A 153 8.06 -32.46 24.58
N SER A 154 8.85 -33.43 24.12
CA SER A 154 9.02 -33.69 22.69
C SER A 154 7.67 -34.12 22.10
N PHE A 155 7.03 -33.24 21.34
CA PHE A 155 5.87 -33.59 20.52
C PHE A 155 6.33 -34.24 19.21
N ASP A 156 6.82 -35.47 19.30
CA ASP A 156 6.95 -36.32 18.12
C ASP A 156 5.56 -36.91 17.81
N GLU A 157 4.88 -36.33 16.82
CA GLU A 157 3.67 -36.90 16.22
C GLU A 157 4.00 -38.22 15.54
N SER A 158 3.96 -39.30 16.31
CA SER A 158 3.94 -40.65 15.77
C SER A 158 2.54 -40.93 15.23
N ARG A 159 2.43 -41.15 13.91
CA ARG A 159 1.22 -41.65 13.25
C ARG A 159 0.82 -42.99 13.86
N MET A 160 -0.05 -42.98 14.86
CA MET A 160 -0.69 -44.18 15.35
C MET A 160 -1.89 -44.52 14.47
N THR A 161 -1.85 -45.69 13.83
CA THR A 161 -3.03 -46.31 13.22
C THR A 161 -4.07 -46.62 14.29
N GLU A 162 -5.34 -46.27 14.02
CA GLU A 162 -6.48 -46.45 14.92
C GLU A 162 -6.45 -47.80 15.66
N GLN A 163 -6.17 -47.73 16.97
CA GLN A 163 -6.18 -48.90 17.83
C GLN A 163 -7.63 -49.19 18.23
N LYS A 164 -8.24 -50.18 17.58
CA LYS A 164 -9.59 -50.65 17.95
C LYS A 164 -9.57 -51.18 19.38
N LEU A 165 -10.45 -50.64 20.23
CA LEU A 165 -10.66 -51.06 21.61
C LEU A 165 -10.84 -52.58 21.70
N CYS A 166 -10.13 -53.22 22.63
CA CYS A 166 -10.29 -54.64 22.91
C CYS A 166 -11.71 -54.90 23.46
N VAL A 167 -12.24 -56.10 23.22
CA VAL A 167 -13.58 -56.52 23.66
C VAL A 167 -13.77 -56.37 25.18
N ALA A 168 -12.68 -56.47 25.96
CA ALA A 168 -12.70 -56.24 27.40
C ALA A 168 -12.93 -54.76 27.77
N ASP A 169 -12.36 -53.81 27.01
CA ASP A 169 -12.52 -52.38 27.27
C ASP A 169 -13.86 -51.86 26.78
N GLN A 170 -14.40 -52.42 25.68
CA GLN A 170 -15.79 -52.14 25.29
C GLN A 170 -16.80 -52.59 26.36
N ARG A 171 -16.55 -53.71 27.05
CA ARG A 171 -17.40 -54.16 28.16
C ARG A 171 -17.29 -53.25 29.38
N ARG A 172 -16.09 -52.78 29.73
CA ARG A 172 -15.91 -51.79 30.81
C ARG A 172 -16.60 -50.47 30.50
N VAL A 173 -16.52 -49.98 29.26
CA VAL A 173 -17.20 -48.75 28.83
C VAL A 173 -18.72 -48.91 28.90
N GLN A 174 -19.26 -50.08 28.54
CA GLN A 174 -20.70 -50.35 28.66
C GLN A 174 -21.18 -50.52 30.11
N GLU A 175 -20.35 -51.04 31.02
CA GLU A 175 -20.66 -51.12 32.44
C GLU A 175 -20.62 -49.74 33.11
N ILE A 176 -19.67 -48.87 32.72
CA ILE A 176 -19.61 -47.48 33.19
C ILE A 176 -20.81 -46.67 32.66
N ALA A 177 -21.22 -46.89 31.41
CA ALA A 177 -22.39 -46.25 30.80
C ALA A 177 -23.70 -46.56 31.55
N LYS A 178 -23.84 -47.75 32.14
CA LYS A 178 -25.02 -48.13 32.94
C LYS A 178 -25.06 -47.48 34.32
N ASN A 179 -23.93 -46.99 34.82
CA ASN A 179 -23.81 -46.38 36.15
C ASN A 179 -23.79 -44.84 36.12
N HIS A 180 -24.02 -44.21 34.96
CA HIS A 180 -24.14 -42.76 34.88
C HIS A 180 -25.43 -42.27 35.54
N LYS A 181 -25.31 -41.40 36.55
CA LYS A 181 -26.43 -40.58 37.02
C LYS A 181 -26.94 -39.72 35.84
N PRO A 182 -28.25 -39.49 35.71
CA PRO A 182 -28.78 -38.64 34.65
C PRO A 182 -28.11 -37.27 34.71
N LEU A 183 -27.81 -36.73 33.52
CA LEU A 183 -27.24 -35.39 33.37
C LEU A 183 -28.10 -34.37 34.14
N PRO A 184 -27.48 -33.40 34.83
CA PRO A 184 -28.23 -32.36 35.53
C PRO A 184 -29.15 -31.63 34.53
N PRO A 185 -30.35 -31.20 34.98
CA PRO A 185 -31.28 -30.51 34.10
C PRO A 185 -30.66 -29.22 33.55
N LYS A 186 -31.03 -28.87 32.31
CA LYS A 186 -30.56 -27.68 31.60
C LYS A 186 -30.72 -26.43 32.49
N CYS A 187 -29.61 -25.73 32.74
CA CYS A 187 -29.62 -24.49 33.49
C CYS A 187 -30.27 -23.38 32.64
N PRO A 188 -31.37 -22.75 33.10
CA PRO A 188 -32.12 -21.75 32.32
C PRO A 188 -31.33 -20.47 32.04
N ASN A 189 -30.29 -20.18 32.84
CA ASN A 189 -29.52 -18.95 32.77
C ASN A 189 -28.66 -18.85 31.49
N PHE A 190 -28.22 -19.99 30.95
CA PHE A 190 -27.31 -20.03 29.81
C PHE A 190 -28.02 -19.74 28.49
N ASP A 191 -29.26 -20.22 28.34
CA ASP A 191 -30.08 -19.93 27.15
C ASP A 191 -30.52 -18.46 27.13
N ASP A 192 -30.79 -17.87 28.31
CA ASP A 192 -31.09 -16.44 28.45
C ASP A 192 -29.86 -15.56 28.16
N GLU A 193 -28.66 -15.95 28.60
CA GLU A 193 -27.40 -15.28 28.22
C GLU A 193 -27.11 -15.41 26.71
N MET A 194 -27.31 -16.60 26.14
CA MET A 194 -27.12 -16.84 24.70
C MET A 194 -28.11 -16.02 23.87
N GLN A 195 -29.36 -15.89 24.33
CA GLN A 195 -30.37 -15.01 23.73
C GLN A 195 -30.04 -13.52 23.90
N ALA A 196 -29.43 -13.12 25.03
CA ALA A 196 -28.97 -11.75 25.24
C ALA A 196 -27.79 -11.41 24.31
N VAL A 197 -26.86 -12.35 24.10
CA VAL A 197 -25.76 -12.23 23.12
C VAL A 197 -26.30 -12.15 21.70
N LEU A 198 -27.23 -13.03 21.32
CA LEU A 198 -27.87 -13.01 19.99
C LEU A 198 -28.65 -11.70 19.73
N ARG A 199 -29.30 -11.13 20.75
CA ARG A 199 -29.94 -9.80 20.65
C ARG A 199 -28.93 -8.65 20.54
N ARG A 200 -27.75 -8.78 21.14
CA ARG A 200 -26.65 -7.80 21.02
C ARG A 200 -26.01 -7.81 19.63
N VAL A 201 -25.87 -8.99 19.03
CA VAL A 201 -25.22 -9.15 17.72
C VAL A 201 -26.20 -8.89 16.56
N GLY A 202 -27.52 -9.06 16.77
CA GLY A 202 -28.51 -9.05 15.68
C GLY A 202 -29.00 -7.70 15.14
N ARG A 203 -28.46 -6.53 15.53
CA ARG A 203 -28.95 -5.22 15.06
C ARG A 203 -27.88 -4.12 14.88
N GLN A 204 -26.70 -4.45 14.37
CA GLN A 204 -25.87 -3.40 13.76
C GLN A 204 -26.36 -3.16 12.33
N LYS A 205 -27.05 -2.02 12.15
CA LYS A 205 -27.33 -1.46 10.83
C LYS A 205 -26.00 -1.17 10.15
N VAL A 206 -25.65 -1.98 9.15
CA VAL A 206 -24.67 -1.58 8.14
C VAL A 206 -25.27 -0.37 7.41
N SER A 207 -24.44 0.66 7.20
CA SER A 207 -24.65 1.92 6.50
C SER A 207 -24.84 3.16 7.38
N ARG A 208 -23.72 3.82 7.66
CA ARG A 208 -23.58 5.26 7.46
C ARG A 208 -22.17 5.53 6.91
N MET A 209 -22.07 6.58 6.09
CA MET A 209 -20.84 7.07 5.47
C MET A 209 -19.69 7.00 6.47
N ILE A 210 -18.53 6.49 6.03
CA ILE A 210 -17.28 6.55 6.80
C ILE A 210 -16.92 8.04 6.90
N PHE A 211 -17.50 8.71 7.87
CA PHE A 211 -16.80 9.73 8.61
C PHE A 211 -15.85 8.98 9.54
N ASP A 212 -14.63 9.46 9.58
CA ASP A 212 -13.56 8.85 10.34
C ASP A 212 -13.74 9.20 11.81
N ASP A 213 -14.67 8.49 12.47
CA ASP A 213 -14.99 8.67 13.89
C ASP A 213 -13.74 8.45 14.78
N PHE A 214 -12.70 7.77 14.26
CA PHE A 214 -11.42 7.59 14.93
C PHE A 214 -10.51 8.82 14.77
N ALA A 215 -10.43 9.40 13.57
CA ALA A 215 -9.75 10.68 13.38
C ALA A 215 -10.35 11.79 14.25
N ASP A 216 -11.68 11.86 14.38
CA ASP A 216 -12.32 12.84 15.26
C ASP A 216 -11.92 12.60 16.74
N PHE A 217 -11.86 11.35 17.22
CA PHE A 217 -11.47 11.07 18.61
C PHE A 217 -9.98 11.32 18.91
N TYR A 218 -9.08 10.94 17.98
CA TYR A 218 -7.63 11.07 18.17
C TYR A 218 -7.11 12.46 17.80
N LEU A 219 -7.74 13.16 16.85
CA LEU A 219 -7.30 14.46 16.33
C LEU A 219 -8.18 15.66 16.77
N GLU A 220 -9.20 15.46 17.61
CA GLU A 220 -9.92 16.59 18.22
C GLU A 220 -9.00 17.43 19.13
N ASP A 221 -9.01 18.75 18.94
CA ASP A 221 -8.29 19.78 19.71
C ASP A 221 -8.82 19.98 21.15
N GLY A 222 -9.23 18.90 21.82
CA GLY A 222 -9.80 18.95 23.17
C GLY A 222 -8.73 19.04 24.25
N ASN A 223 -8.18 20.23 24.57
CA ASN A 223 -7.24 20.47 25.70
C ASN A 223 -6.09 19.44 25.88
N LYS A 224 -5.73 18.69 24.85
CA LYS A 224 -4.64 17.69 24.89
C LYS A 224 -3.29 18.40 24.88
N SER A 225 -2.30 17.89 25.61
CA SER A 225 -0.94 18.41 25.49
C SER A 225 -0.33 18.02 24.13
N ILE A 226 0.69 18.75 23.67
CA ILE A 226 1.38 18.43 22.41
C ILE A 226 1.96 17.01 22.44
N GLU A 227 2.45 16.56 23.60
CA GLU A 227 2.98 15.20 23.78
C GLU A 227 1.90 14.12 23.84
N GLU A 228 0.65 14.47 24.15
CA GLU A 228 -0.51 13.59 24.07
C GLU A 228 -1.03 13.51 22.63
N LEU A 229 -1.07 14.64 21.92
CA LEU A 229 -1.36 14.71 20.49
C LEU A 229 -0.34 13.92 19.66
N ASP A 230 0.97 14.00 19.96
CA ASP A 230 1.99 13.22 19.26
C ASP A 230 1.82 11.71 19.53
N ARG A 231 1.44 11.33 20.75
CA ARG A 231 1.15 9.92 21.10
C ARG A 231 -0.11 9.42 20.41
N ASP A 232 -1.17 10.22 20.42
CA ASP A 232 -2.43 9.90 19.76
C ASP A 232 -2.23 9.82 18.24
N PHE A 233 -1.44 10.72 17.66
CA PHE A 233 -1.05 10.68 16.25
C PHE A 233 -0.23 9.43 15.91
N THR A 234 0.74 9.07 16.75
CA THR A 234 1.55 7.85 16.54
C THR A 234 0.70 6.59 16.70
N THR A 235 -0.22 6.57 17.65
CA THR A 235 -1.15 5.45 17.87
C THR A 235 -2.15 5.35 16.71
N TYR A 236 -2.61 6.49 16.19
CA TYR A 236 -3.46 6.58 15.01
C TYR A 236 -2.71 6.13 13.74
N GLU A 237 -1.45 6.54 13.52
CA GLU A 237 -0.61 6.03 12.41
C GLU A 237 -0.36 4.52 12.52
N GLN A 238 -0.20 3.98 13.73
CA GLN A 238 -0.07 2.54 13.93
C GLN A 238 -1.37 1.76 13.64
N LEU A 239 -2.52 2.43 13.76
CA LEU A 239 -3.83 1.89 13.40
C LEU A 239 -4.12 2.05 11.90
N GLU A 240 -3.62 3.11 11.25
CA GLU A 240 -3.63 3.29 9.79
C GLU A 240 -2.57 2.39 9.13
N GLN A 241 -2.93 1.12 8.96
CA GLN A 241 -2.09 0.04 8.44
C GLN A 241 -1.81 0.13 6.93
N PHE A 242 -1.18 1.19 6.44
CA PHE A 242 -0.59 1.16 5.10
C PHE A 242 0.85 0.68 5.20
N ASP A 243 1.15 -0.49 4.63
CA ASP A 243 2.55 -0.88 4.39
C ASP A 243 3.16 0.02 3.29
N GLU A 244 4.50 0.05 3.15
CA GLU A 244 5.23 0.85 2.14
C GLU A 244 4.77 0.55 0.69
N ASN A 245 4.09 -0.59 0.49
CA ASN A 245 3.48 -1.03 -0.77
C ASN A 245 2.01 -0.59 -0.96
N GLY A 246 1.43 0.18 -0.04
CA GLY A 246 0.04 0.65 -0.08
C GLY A 246 -1.00 -0.42 0.28
N LEU A 247 -0.59 -1.53 0.89
CA LEU A 247 -1.46 -2.63 1.31
C LEU A 247 -2.00 -2.41 2.72
N ILE A 248 -3.31 -2.61 2.90
CA ILE A 248 -3.98 -2.60 4.19
C ILE A 248 -3.68 -3.92 4.91
N GLY A 249 -2.96 -3.86 6.02
CA GLY A 249 -2.56 -5.06 6.76
C GLY A 249 -3.13 -5.10 8.18
N ILE A 250 -4.21 -5.84 8.39
CA ILE A 250 -4.91 -5.89 9.68
C ILE A 250 -4.19 -6.82 10.66
N THR A 251 -3.61 -6.22 11.70
CA THR A 251 -2.98 -6.92 12.82
C THR A 251 -4.06 -7.48 13.74
N MET A 252 -4.18 -8.81 13.81
CA MET A 252 -5.19 -9.49 14.63
C MET A 252 -4.66 -9.86 16.02
N SER A 253 -3.36 -10.15 16.12
CA SER A 253 -2.63 -10.47 17.36
C SER A 253 -1.17 -10.03 17.22
N SER A 254 -0.41 -10.02 18.31
CA SER A 254 1.03 -9.68 18.31
C SER A 254 1.92 -10.66 17.54
N SER A 255 1.37 -11.63 16.79
CA SER A 255 2.15 -12.63 16.03
C SER A 255 1.56 -12.96 14.66
N GLN A 256 0.37 -12.46 14.32
CA GLN A 256 -0.30 -12.76 13.06
C GLN A 256 -0.84 -11.47 12.42
N ARG A 257 -0.33 -11.16 11.23
CA ARG A 257 -0.82 -10.08 10.39
C ARG A 257 -1.57 -10.66 9.20
N SER A 258 -2.78 -10.17 8.98
CA SER A 258 -3.56 -10.50 7.79
C SER A 258 -3.28 -9.45 6.72
N VAL A 259 -2.81 -9.88 5.55
CA VAL A 259 -2.42 -9.02 4.42
C VAL A 259 -3.44 -9.19 3.30
N VAL A 260 -4.08 -8.09 2.90
CA VAL A 260 -5.03 -8.08 1.78
C VAL A 260 -4.29 -8.31 0.46
N VAL A 261 -4.38 -9.49 -0.14
CA VAL A 261 -3.67 -9.84 -1.37
C VAL A 261 -4.45 -9.43 -2.62
N PHE A 262 -5.77 -9.62 -2.64
CA PHE A 262 -6.62 -9.25 -3.77
C PHE A 262 -7.91 -8.59 -3.30
N ASP A 263 -8.36 -7.58 -4.04
CA ASP A 263 -9.73 -7.09 -3.98
C ASP A 263 -10.48 -7.64 -5.20
N LEU A 264 -11.50 -8.46 -4.97
CA LEU A 264 -12.23 -9.15 -6.05
C LEU A 264 -12.89 -8.15 -7.00
N ASP A 265 -13.31 -6.99 -6.52
CA ASP A 265 -13.91 -5.94 -7.36
C ASP A 265 -12.87 -5.26 -8.26
N CYS A 266 -11.59 -5.23 -7.84
CA CYS A 266 -10.49 -4.69 -8.62
C CYS A 266 -10.00 -5.62 -9.75
N GLU A 267 -10.38 -6.90 -9.72
CA GLU A 267 -10.02 -7.91 -10.73
C GLU A 267 -10.96 -7.90 -11.95
N ILE A 268 -12.02 -7.11 -11.93
CA ILE A 268 -12.89 -6.88 -13.09
C ILE A 268 -12.26 -5.77 -13.93
N ASP A 269 -11.88 -6.14 -15.15
CA ASP A 269 -11.21 -5.28 -16.11
C ASP A 269 -11.95 -5.23 -17.45
N ALA A 270 -11.39 -4.48 -18.41
CA ALA A 270 -11.95 -4.40 -19.76
C ALA A 270 -11.95 -5.74 -20.51
N ASN A 271 -11.13 -6.73 -20.09
CA ASN A 271 -11.09 -8.04 -20.72
C ASN A 271 -12.31 -8.89 -20.33
N CYS A 272 -12.95 -8.59 -19.21
CA CYS A 272 -14.20 -9.20 -18.80
C CYS A 272 -15.39 -8.83 -19.70
N LEU A 273 -15.28 -7.75 -20.50
CA LEU A 273 -16.35 -7.36 -21.42
C LEU A 273 -16.41 -8.26 -22.66
N PRO A 274 -17.63 -8.49 -23.20
CA PRO A 274 -17.83 -9.03 -24.54
C PRO A 274 -17.04 -8.25 -25.60
N TYR A 275 -16.61 -8.95 -26.66
CA TYR A 275 -15.77 -8.37 -27.70
C TYR A 275 -16.37 -7.09 -28.31
N GLU A 276 -17.68 -7.09 -28.55
CA GLU A 276 -18.42 -6.01 -29.20
C GLU A 276 -18.52 -4.75 -28.32
N SER A 277 -18.64 -4.92 -27.00
CA SER A 277 -18.77 -3.81 -26.03
C SER A 277 -17.44 -3.38 -25.41
N ARG A 278 -16.35 -4.13 -25.61
CA ARG A 278 -15.02 -3.82 -25.07
C ARG A 278 -14.53 -2.43 -25.45
N GLY A 279 -14.88 -1.93 -26.63
CA GLY A 279 -14.53 -0.58 -27.08
C GLY A 279 -15.11 0.56 -26.21
N LEU A 280 -16.19 0.30 -25.48
CA LEU A 280 -16.81 1.29 -24.57
C LEU A 280 -15.93 1.55 -23.34
N SER A 281 -15.18 0.54 -22.87
CA SER A 281 -14.29 0.69 -21.70
C SER A 281 -13.25 1.81 -21.88
N ALA A 282 -12.70 1.97 -23.09
CA ALA A 282 -11.71 3.00 -23.40
C ALA A 282 -12.29 4.42 -23.38
N GLN A 283 -13.62 4.56 -23.49
CA GLN A 283 -14.33 5.83 -23.43
C GLN A 283 -14.63 6.23 -21.99
N LEU A 284 -14.77 5.29 -21.05
CA LEU A 284 -15.15 5.58 -19.66
C LEU A 284 -14.24 6.62 -18.98
N PRO A 285 -12.90 6.50 -18.98
CA PRO A 285 -12.05 7.48 -18.31
C PRO A 285 -12.15 8.87 -18.97
N ARG A 286 -12.38 8.93 -20.29
CA ARG A 286 -12.53 10.20 -21.02
C ARG A 286 -13.85 10.89 -20.67
N LEU A 287 -14.95 10.13 -20.63
CA LEU A 287 -16.25 10.64 -20.21
C LEU A 287 -16.25 11.08 -18.74
N PHE A 288 -15.54 10.32 -17.90
CA PHE A 288 -15.39 10.60 -16.47
C PHE A 288 -14.61 11.88 -16.21
N VAL A 289 -13.47 12.06 -16.87
CA VAL A 289 -12.55 13.19 -16.63
C VAL A 289 -12.99 14.48 -17.35
N GLY A 290 -13.52 14.36 -18.57
CA GLY A 290 -13.99 15.51 -19.35
C GLY A 290 -12.93 16.61 -19.60
N HIS A 291 -13.42 17.83 -19.75
CA HIS A 291 -12.68 19.08 -19.99
C HIS A 291 -11.73 19.00 -21.19
N SER A 292 -10.42 19.13 -21.00
CA SER A 292 -9.42 19.11 -22.07
C SER A 292 -8.93 17.69 -22.41
N LEU A 293 -8.89 16.79 -21.42
CA LEU A 293 -8.50 15.39 -21.62
C LEU A 293 -9.58 14.53 -22.29
N GLY A 294 -10.85 14.79 -21.98
CA GLY A 294 -11.99 13.98 -22.40
C GLY A 294 -13.12 14.75 -23.06
N GLY A 295 -12.99 16.06 -23.25
CA GLY A 295 -14.08 16.93 -23.71
C GLY A 295 -14.70 16.53 -25.05
N ASN A 296 -13.92 16.00 -25.99
CA ASN A 296 -14.46 15.53 -27.27
C ASN A 296 -15.37 14.31 -27.09
N ALA A 297 -14.96 13.33 -26.29
CA ALA A 297 -15.77 12.15 -25.99
C ALA A 297 -17.05 12.53 -25.26
N VAL A 298 -16.96 13.45 -24.30
CA VAL A 298 -18.12 14.02 -23.59
C VAL A 298 -19.08 14.71 -24.57
N GLN A 299 -18.56 15.51 -25.51
CA GLN A 299 -19.38 16.18 -26.51
C GLN A 299 -20.08 15.18 -27.43
N GLU A 300 -19.39 14.15 -27.88
CA GLU A 300 -19.96 13.07 -28.69
C GLU A 300 -21.02 12.28 -27.92
N GLY A 301 -20.76 11.93 -26.66
CA GLY A 301 -21.73 11.25 -25.80
C GLY A 301 -22.96 12.11 -25.52
N ARG A 302 -22.80 13.41 -25.25
CA ARG A 302 -23.94 14.34 -25.10
C ARG A 302 -24.73 14.53 -26.38
N ARG A 303 -24.10 14.48 -27.56
CA ARG A 303 -24.81 14.46 -28.85
C ARG A 303 -25.59 13.16 -29.04
N MET A 304 -25.10 12.05 -28.50
CA MET A 304 -25.80 10.77 -28.51
C MET A 304 -27.06 10.81 -27.63
N ILE A 305 -26.95 11.38 -26.43
CA ILE A 305 -28.07 11.55 -25.49
C ILE A 305 -29.10 12.56 -26.02
N ASN A 306 -28.64 13.76 -26.39
CA ASN A 306 -29.47 14.86 -26.84
C ASN A 306 -29.60 14.83 -28.37
N CYS A 307 -30.48 13.98 -28.90
CA CYS A 307 -30.81 13.95 -30.33
C CYS A 307 -31.41 15.28 -30.88
N THR A 308 -31.62 16.30 -30.04
CA THR A 308 -32.23 17.58 -30.43
C THR A 308 -31.69 18.76 -29.59
N GLY A 309 -30.76 19.56 -30.12
CA GLY A 309 -30.37 20.84 -29.50
C GLY A 309 -29.20 21.55 -30.20
N TRP A 310 -29.42 22.78 -30.67
CA TRP A 310 -28.49 23.62 -31.45
C TRP A 310 -27.40 24.34 -30.63
N SER A 311 -27.07 23.89 -29.41
CA SER A 311 -25.95 24.44 -28.63
C SER A 311 -24.79 23.46 -28.61
N MET A 312 -23.55 23.99 -28.70
CA MET A 312 -22.36 23.16 -28.54
C MET A 312 -22.38 22.49 -27.16
N PRO A 313 -22.37 21.15 -27.07
CA PRO A 313 -22.44 20.47 -25.78
C PRO A 313 -21.24 20.87 -24.92
N SER A 314 -21.49 21.07 -23.63
CA SER A 314 -20.44 21.42 -22.67
C SER A 314 -19.36 20.34 -22.63
N ARG A 315 -18.14 20.72 -22.24
CA ARG A 315 -17.01 19.78 -22.09
C ARG A 315 -16.89 19.22 -20.67
N HIS A 316 -17.79 19.58 -19.77
CA HIS A 316 -17.72 19.14 -18.38
C HIS A 316 -17.85 17.62 -18.25
N PRO A 317 -17.19 17.00 -17.25
CA PRO A 317 -17.37 15.60 -16.87
C PRO A 317 -18.82 15.12 -16.94
N PHE A 318 -19.03 13.85 -17.29
CA PHE A 318 -20.35 13.23 -17.21
C PHE A 318 -20.83 13.12 -15.77
N SER A 319 -22.10 13.44 -15.54
CA SER A 319 -22.81 13.03 -14.32
C SER A 319 -23.15 11.53 -14.38
N ASP A 320 -23.45 10.93 -13.23
CA ASP A 320 -23.86 9.52 -13.20
C ASP A 320 -25.16 9.27 -13.99
N GLN A 321 -26.06 10.26 -14.02
CA GLN A 321 -27.27 10.19 -14.85
C GLN A 321 -26.93 10.22 -16.34
N GLU A 322 -26.08 11.15 -16.79
CA GLU A 322 -25.63 11.21 -18.19
C GLU A 322 -24.89 9.92 -18.59
N PHE A 323 -24.12 9.33 -17.66
CA PHE A 323 -23.46 8.06 -17.87
C PHE A 323 -24.46 6.92 -18.11
N GLU A 324 -25.49 6.77 -17.28
CA GLU A 324 -26.50 5.73 -17.46
C GLU A 324 -27.29 5.90 -18.77
N GLU A 325 -27.64 7.13 -19.13
CA GLU A 325 -28.32 7.44 -20.41
C GLU A 325 -27.43 7.10 -21.62
N TRP A 326 -26.15 7.50 -21.58
CA TRP A 326 -25.18 7.16 -22.61
C TRP A 326 -24.91 5.66 -22.70
N LEU A 327 -24.82 4.97 -21.55
CA LEU A 327 -24.58 3.54 -21.46
C LEU A 327 -25.73 2.76 -22.11
N ALA A 328 -26.98 3.11 -21.77
CA ALA A 328 -28.18 2.51 -22.36
C ALA A 328 -28.20 2.67 -23.88
N LEU A 329 -27.99 3.89 -24.40
CA LEU A 329 -27.98 4.16 -25.84
C LEU A 329 -26.82 3.47 -26.57
N SER A 330 -25.65 3.40 -25.92
CA SER A 330 -24.47 2.75 -26.51
C SER A 330 -24.65 1.24 -26.60
N LEU A 331 -25.24 0.62 -25.58
CA LEU A 331 -25.54 -0.81 -25.58
C LEU A 331 -26.69 -1.15 -26.53
N ASP A 332 -27.75 -0.34 -26.60
CA ASP A 332 -28.83 -0.52 -27.58
C ASP A 332 -28.32 -0.50 -29.02
N ARG A 333 -27.32 0.33 -29.34
CA ARG A 333 -26.69 0.37 -30.67
C ARG A 333 -25.84 -0.85 -30.99
N ILE A 334 -25.23 -1.46 -29.98
CA ILE A 334 -24.40 -2.66 -30.14
C ILE A 334 -25.30 -3.89 -30.25
N TYR A 335 -26.31 -3.99 -29.38
CA TYR A 335 -27.24 -5.11 -29.27
C TYR A 335 -28.61 -4.78 -29.90
N ASP A 336 -28.63 -4.29 -31.15
CA ASP A 336 -29.85 -3.89 -31.88
C ASP A 336 -30.65 -5.09 -32.45
N GLY A 337 -30.29 -6.32 -32.08
CA GLY A 337 -30.86 -7.57 -32.61
C GLY A 337 -32.28 -7.90 -32.13
N LYS A 338 -33.16 -6.90 -31.96
CA LYS A 338 -34.53 -7.09 -31.45
C LYS A 338 -35.37 -7.92 -32.43
N VAL A 339 -35.95 -9.02 -31.94
CA VAL A 339 -36.83 -9.91 -32.73
C VAL A 339 -38.22 -9.90 -32.13
N VAL A 340 -39.25 -9.76 -32.97
CA VAL A 340 -40.65 -9.91 -32.56
C VAL A 340 -40.98 -11.41 -32.51
N ARG A 341 -41.37 -11.91 -31.35
CA ARG A 341 -41.89 -13.27 -31.18
C ARG A 341 -43.34 -13.23 -30.71
N SER A 342 -44.20 -14.01 -31.35
CA SER A 342 -45.58 -14.17 -30.88
C SER A 342 -45.61 -15.04 -29.62
N ALA A 343 -46.08 -14.48 -28.53
CA ALA A 343 -46.27 -15.14 -27.25
C ALA A 343 -47.76 -15.32 -26.94
N ARG A 344 -48.10 -16.38 -26.19
CA ARG A 344 -49.46 -16.63 -25.72
C ARG A 344 -49.53 -16.27 -24.24
N ARG A 345 -50.36 -15.29 -23.89
CA ARG A 345 -50.63 -14.93 -22.49
C ARG A 345 -51.96 -15.53 -22.08
N ILE A 346 -51.95 -16.32 -21.02
CA ILE A 346 -53.14 -16.95 -20.47
C ILE A 346 -53.51 -16.20 -19.21
N TYR A 347 -54.68 -15.55 -19.23
CA TYR A 347 -55.25 -14.91 -18.05
C TYR A 347 -56.29 -15.84 -17.46
N SER A 348 -56.03 -16.35 -16.25
CA SER A 348 -57.01 -17.14 -15.50
C SER A 348 -57.77 -16.24 -14.53
N PHE A 349 -59.06 -16.05 -14.78
CA PHE A 349 -59.94 -15.42 -13.79
C PHE A 349 -60.58 -16.53 -12.96
N GLY A 350 -60.47 -16.46 -11.63
CA GLY A 350 -60.97 -17.49 -10.73
C GLY A 350 -62.44 -17.82 -11.01
N LYS A 351 -62.73 -19.12 -11.19
CA LYS A 351 -63.93 -19.75 -11.79
C LYS A 351 -63.88 -19.94 -13.31
N GLY A 352 -62.91 -20.76 -13.76
CA GLY A 352 -63.04 -21.60 -14.96
C GLY A 352 -62.96 -20.91 -16.33
N SER A 353 -62.90 -19.58 -16.40
CA SER A 353 -62.65 -18.87 -17.65
C SER A 353 -61.18 -18.45 -17.75
N SER A 354 -60.43 -19.16 -18.60
CA SER A 354 -59.11 -18.74 -19.04
C SER A 354 -59.22 -18.11 -20.42
N ILE A 355 -58.72 -16.88 -20.58
CA ILE A 355 -58.64 -16.20 -21.88
C ILE A 355 -57.21 -16.31 -22.37
N GLU A 356 -57.02 -16.88 -23.56
CA GLU A 356 -55.74 -16.91 -24.27
C GLU A 356 -55.68 -15.73 -25.23
N ILE A 357 -54.68 -14.87 -25.05
CA ILE A 357 -54.41 -13.74 -25.93
C ILE A 357 -53.06 -13.98 -26.59
N LEU A 358 -53.04 -13.99 -27.92
CA LEU A 358 -51.81 -13.91 -28.72
C LEU A 358 -51.31 -12.47 -28.67
N VAL A 359 -50.10 -12.29 -28.20
CA VAL A 359 -49.43 -10.99 -28.07
C VAL A 359 -48.09 -11.09 -28.76
N ASP A 360 -47.79 -10.15 -29.65
CA ASP A 360 -46.46 -10.00 -30.20
C ASP A 360 -45.56 -9.31 -29.16
N GLN A 361 -44.44 -9.95 -28.83
CA GLN A 361 -43.48 -9.46 -27.86
C GLN A 361 -42.12 -9.27 -28.54
N GLU A 362 -41.59 -8.05 -28.46
CA GLU A 362 -40.20 -7.76 -28.81
C GLU A 362 -39.27 -8.37 -27.76
N ILE A 363 -38.35 -9.21 -28.20
CA ILE A 363 -37.35 -9.87 -27.37
C ILE A 363 -35.98 -9.61 -27.99
N ASN A 364 -35.04 -9.11 -27.18
CA ASN A 364 -33.64 -9.09 -27.55
C ASN A 364 -33.00 -10.44 -27.15
N PRO A 365 -32.54 -11.27 -28.10
CA PRO A 365 -31.90 -12.55 -27.79
C PRO A 365 -30.61 -12.39 -26.98
N ASP A 366 -29.92 -11.26 -27.13
CA ASP A 366 -28.64 -10.96 -26.46
C ASP A 366 -28.83 -10.13 -25.19
N PHE A 367 -30.05 -10.08 -24.67
CA PHE A 367 -30.40 -9.27 -23.49
C PHE A 367 -29.55 -9.61 -22.26
N GLU A 368 -29.25 -10.89 -22.02
CA GLU A 368 -28.42 -11.32 -20.89
C GLU A 368 -26.96 -10.85 -21.03
N GLU A 369 -26.41 -10.92 -22.25
CA GLU A 369 -25.05 -10.46 -22.54
C GLU A 369 -24.96 -8.91 -22.46
N MET A 370 -26.00 -8.22 -22.92
CA MET A 370 -26.17 -6.77 -22.78
C MET A 370 -26.22 -6.35 -21.31
N GLN A 371 -27.01 -7.04 -20.47
CA GLN A 371 -27.09 -6.78 -19.02
C GLN A 371 -25.74 -7.03 -18.34
N TYR A 372 -25.06 -8.12 -18.68
CA TYR A 372 -23.72 -8.41 -18.17
C TYR A 372 -22.72 -7.30 -18.52
N ALA A 373 -22.70 -6.86 -19.78
CA ALA A 373 -21.85 -5.76 -20.23
C ALA A 373 -22.16 -4.45 -19.49
N ALA A 374 -23.44 -4.15 -19.25
CA ALA A 374 -23.85 -2.99 -18.46
C ALA A 374 -23.31 -3.04 -17.02
N SER A 375 -23.46 -4.17 -16.33
CA SER A 375 -22.97 -4.32 -14.95
C SER A 375 -21.45 -4.19 -14.87
N VAL A 376 -20.70 -4.78 -15.80
CA VAL A 376 -19.23 -4.62 -15.85
C VAL A 376 -18.84 -3.16 -16.11
N LEU A 377 -19.48 -2.47 -17.06
CA LEU A 377 -19.20 -1.07 -17.35
C LEU A 377 -19.54 -0.14 -16.17
N ARG A 378 -20.61 -0.43 -15.41
CA ARG A 378 -20.94 0.30 -14.17
C ARG A 378 -19.89 0.12 -13.09
N LEU A 379 -19.36 -1.09 -12.92
CA LEU A 379 -18.29 -1.34 -11.96
C LEU A 379 -17.01 -0.59 -12.37
N LEU A 380 -16.65 -0.64 -13.65
CA LEU A 380 -15.51 0.12 -14.18
C LEU A 380 -15.70 1.64 -14.02
N TRP A 381 -16.92 2.15 -14.14
CA TRP A 381 -17.27 3.55 -13.90
C TRP A 381 -17.13 3.92 -12.42
N GLN A 382 -17.68 3.10 -11.51
CA GLN A 382 -17.57 3.32 -10.07
C GLN A 382 -16.11 3.31 -9.60
N ARG A 383 -15.29 2.42 -10.17
CA ARG A 383 -13.84 2.35 -9.92
C ARG A 383 -13.09 3.64 -10.31
N GLN A 384 -13.62 4.44 -11.25
CA GLN A 384 -13.00 5.74 -11.55
C GLN A 384 -13.07 6.70 -10.35
N TYR A 385 -14.06 6.56 -9.46
CA TYR A 385 -14.22 7.40 -8.27
C TYR A 385 -13.28 7.02 -7.11
N SER A 386 -12.85 5.75 -7.04
CA SER A 386 -11.86 5.30 -6.05
C SER A 386 -10.46 5.79 -6.37
N ASP A 387 -10.14 6.00 -7.65
CA ASP A 387 -8.87 6.61 -8.05
C ASP A 387 -8.86 8.12 -7.75
N PHE A 388 -8.03 8.49 -6.78
CA PHE A 388 -7.84 9.89 -6.40
C PHE A 388 -7.43 10.77 -7.58
N HIS A 389 -6.51 10.30 -8.43
CA HIS A 389 -5.98 11.10 -9.53
C HIS A 389 -7.06 11.34 -10.60
N LEU A 390 -7.80 10.30 -10.98
CA LEU A 390 -8.91 10.44 -11.93
C LEU A 390 -10.00 11.37 -11.39
N ARG A 391 -10.33 11.25 -10.09
CA ARG A 391 -11.28 12.15 -9.43
C ARG A 391 -10.81 13.60 -9.46
N SER A 392 -9.55 13.87 -9.14
CA SER A 392 -8.97 15.21 -9.20
C SER A 392 -8.91 15.76 -10.63
N LEU A 393 -8.70 14.91 -11.64
CA LEU A 393 -8.73 15.32 -13.05
C LEU A 393 -10.12 15.76 -13.53
N ARG A 394 -11.20 15.47 -12.80
CA ARG A 394 -12.54 16.06 -13.04
C ARG A 394 -12.61 17.54 -12.70
N HIS A 395 -11.68 18.05 -11.89
CA HIS A 395 -11.63 19.46 -11.53
C HIS A 395 -10.78 20.22 -12.56
N GLU A 396 -11.39 21.23 -13.18
CA GLU A 396 -10.77 21.98 -14.29
C GLU A 396 -9.42 22.61 -13.90
N ALA A 397 -9.36 23.28 -12.74
CA ALA A 397 -8.14 23.95 -12.26
C ALA A 397 -6.97 22.97 -12.03
N TYR A 398 -7.26 21.78 -11.50
CA TYR A 398 -6.28 20.72 -11.33
C TYR A 398 -5.81 20.18 -12.68
N GLN A 399 -6.75 19.88 -13.58
CA GLN A 399 -6.45 19.31 -14.89
C GLN A 399 -5.61 20.25 -15.76
N GLU A 400 -5.96 21.53 -15.82
CA GLU A 400 -5.20 22.54 -16.57
C GLU A 400 -3.76 22.64 -16.07
N THR A 401 -3.58 22.70 -14.75
CA THR A 401 -2.25 22.78 -14.14
C THR A 401 -1.45 21.49 -14.34
N TYR A 402 -2.11 20.34 -14.21
CA TYR A 402 -1.49 19.03 -14.47
C TYR A 402 -0.98 18.93 -15.90
N LEU A 403 -1.81 19.28 -16.88
CA LEU A 403 -1.44 19.26 -18.30
C LEU A 403 -0.37 20.27 -18.63
N ALA A 404 -0.45 21.48 -18.05
CA ALA A 404 0.59 22.48 -18.20
C ALA A 404 1.93 21.93 -17.71
N ILE A 405 1.98 21.35 -16.50
CA ILE A 405 3.21 20.75 -15.95
C ILE A 405 3.73 19.64 -16.88
N ARG A 406 2.87 18.71 -17.31
CA ARG A 406 3.29 17.59 -18.17
C ARG A 406 3.71 18.03 -19.58
N GLY A 407 3.14 19.11 -20.10
CA GLY A 407 3.46 19.70 -21.40
C GLY A 407 4.70 20.60 -21.39
N THR A 408 5.16 21.06 -20.23
CA THR A 408 6.35 21.92 -20.15
C THR A 408 7.63 21.19 -20.53
N THR A 409 8.53 21.94 -21.17
CA THR A 409 9.87 21.48 -21.56
C THR A 409 11.01 22.22 -20.85
N ASP A 410 10.71 23.30 -20.12
CA ASP A 410 11.66 24.06 -19.29
C ASP A 410 11.32 23.92 -17.80
N THR A 411 12.36 23.68 -17.00
CA THR A 411 12.26 23.64 -15.53
C THR A 411 11.95 25.01 -14.90
N ALA A 412 12.21 26.12 -15.61
CA ALA A 412 11.75 27.44 -15.19
C ALA A 412 10.21 27.50 -15.15
N ASP A 413 9.56 27.09 -16.23
CA ASP A 413 8.10 27.07 -16.35
C ASP A 413 7.48 26.14 -15.32
N VAL A 414 8.10 24.98 -15.04
CA VAL A 414 7.65 24.09 -13.96
C VAL A 414 7.67 24.79 -12.60
N ALA A 415 8.72 25.58 -12.32
CA ALA A 415 8.81 26.31 -11.05
C ALA A 415 7.72 27.39 -10.94
N ASP A 416 7.39 28.06 -12.05
CA ASP A 416 6.32 29.06 -12.07
C ASP A 416 4.93 28.42 -11.97
N LEU A 417 4.73 27.24 -12.57
CA LEU A 417 3.52 26.45 -12.38
C LEU A 417 3.35 25.94 -10.94
N LYS A 418 4.44 25.59 -10.25
CA LYS A 418 4.38 25.26 -8.81
C LYS A 418 3.97 26.45 -7.96
N LYS A 419 4.47 27.66 -8.28
CA LYS A 419 4.04 28.90 -7.60
C LYS A 419 2.58 29.18 -7.87
N LYS A 420 2.12 29.02 -9.11
CA LYS A 420 0.72 29.15 -9.48
C LYS A 420 -0.15 28.16 -8.70
N ALA A 421 0.21 26.88 -8.67
CA ALA A 421 -0.50 25.86 -7.92
C ALA A 421 -0.57 26.18 -6.41
N TYR A 422 0.48 26.76 -5.84
CA TYR A 422 0.49 27.21 -4.44
C TYR A 422 -0.45 28.40 -4.22
N ALA A 423 -0.49 29.37 -5.12
CA ALA A 423 -1.43 30.49 -5.05
C ALA A 423 -2.89 30.01 -5.22
N ASP A 424 -3.14 29.08 -6.15
CA ASP A 424 -4.46 28.51 -6.39
C ASP A 424 -4.96 27.69 -5.17
N PHE A 425 -4.05 27.06 -4.42
CA PHE A 425 -4.34 26.39 -3.14
C PHE A 425 -4.56 27.39 -1.99
N LYS A 426 -3.59 28.28 -1.74
CA LYS A 426 -3.56 29.12 -0.54
C LYS A 426 -4.48 30.34 -0.64
N ASP A 427 -4.45 31.03 -1.77
CA ASP A 427 -5.11 32.33 -1.91
C ASP A 427 -6.51 32.16 -2.52
N GLN A 428 -6.63 31.34 -3.56
CA GLN A 428 -7.89 31.17 -4.30
C GLN A 428 -8.76 30.00 -3.82
N LYS A 429 -8.21 29.08 -3.02
CA LYS A 429 -8.87 27.85 -2.55
C LYS A 429 -9.54 27.04 -3.68
N ARG A 430 -8.96 27.07 -4.89
CA ARG A 430 -9.43 26.31 -6.07
C ARG A 430 -8.92 24.88 -6.08
N LEU A 431 -7.87 24.61 -5.32
CA LEU A 431 -7.26 23.29 -5.15
C LEU A 431 -7.36 22.87 -3.68
N SER A 432 -7.57 21.59 -3.44
CA SER A 432 -7.42 20.97 -2.13
C SER A 432 -5.95 20.72 -1.79
N LEU A 433 -5.65 20.47 -0.50
CA LEU A 433 -4.30 20.13 -0.06
C LEU A 433 -3.77 18.86 -0.76
N LYS A 434 -4.62 17.83 -0.88
CA LYS A 434 -4.26 16.57 -1.57
C LYS A 434 -3.93 16.82 -3.04
N GLU A 435 -4.72 17.63 -3.74
CA GLU A 435 -4.50 18.02 -5.13
C GLU A 435 -3.20 18.81 -5.31
N PHE A 436 -2.95 19.79 -4.45
CA PHE A 436 -1.71 20.55 -4.46
C PHE A 436 -0.48 19.65 -4.26
N THR A 437 -0.51 18.76 -3.27
CA THR A 437 0.57 17.80 -3.00
C THR A 437 0.81 16.86 -4.19
N ALA A 438 -0.26 16.40 -4.84
CA ALA A 438 -0.17 15.60 -6.05
C ALA A 438 0.46 16.37 -7.22
N LEU A 439 0.04 17.62 -7.47
CA LEU A 439 0.65 18.47 -8.51
C LEU A 439 2.13 18.74 -8.22
N ASN A 440 2.50 18.95 -6.96
CA ASN A 440 3.89 19.15 -6.57
C ASN A 440 4.75 17.91 -6.82
N THR A 441 4.18 16.72 -6.57
CA THR A 441 4.82 15.43 -6.89
C THR A 441 4.99 15.26 -8.40
N VAL A 442 3.96 15.58 -9.18
CA VAL A 442 4.02 15.56 -10.66
C VAL A 442 5.06 16.55 -11.18
N ALA A 443 5.15 17.75 -10.59
CA ALA A 443 6.15 18.75 -10.94
C ALA A 443 7.58 18.25 -10.66
N LYS A 444 7.83 17.66 -9.49
CA LYS A 444 9.13 17.03 -9.17
C LYS A 444 9.48 15.91 -10.16
N SER A 445 8.52 15.05 -10.47
CA SER A 445 8.67 13.99 -11.49
C SER A 445 9.04 14.58 -12.85
N GLN A 446 8.38 15.67 -13.27
CA GLN A 446 8.68 16.34 -14.53
C GLN A 446 10.07 17.00 -14.52
N GLU A 447 10.46 17.66 -13.44
CA GLU A 447 11.81 18.23 -13.28
C GLU A 447 12.88 17.14 -13.48
N VAL A 448 12.69 15.95 -12.91
CA VAL A 448 13.61 14.80 -13.10
C VAL A 448 13.65 14.35 -14.55
N ARG A 449 12.49 14.25 -15.23
CA ARG A 449 12.44 13.89 -16.66
C ARG A 449 13.18 14.91 -17.53
N LEU A 450 13.00 16.21 -17.25
CA LEU A 450 13.62 17.29 -18.01
C LEU A 450 15.13 17.40 -17.76
N LYS A 451 15.61 17.03 -16.57
CA LYS A 451 17.06 17.01 -16.26
C LYS A 451 17.88 16.12 -17.21
N GLY A 452 17.26 15.10 -17.82
CA GLY A 452 17.91 14.21 -18.79
C GLY A 452 17.80 14.66 -20.25
N GLN A 453 17.04 15.72 -20.55
CA GLN A 453 16.78 16.16 -21.91
C GLN A 453 17.59 17.42 -22.24
N PHE A 454 18.47 17.31 -23.23
CA PHE A 454 19.36 18.38 -23.68
C PHE A 454 19.23 18.62 -25.17
N SER A 455 19.30 19.89 -25.57
CA SER A 455 19.48 20.31 -26.96
C SER A 455 20.85 19.85 -27.50
N ARG A 456 20.96 19.75 -28.82
CA ARG A 456 22.22 19.35 -29.48
C ARG A 456 23.32 20.38 -29.21
N GLU A 457 22.93 21.63 -29.15
CA GLU A 457 23.76 22.81 -28.89
C GLU A 457 24.30 22.76 -27.45
N ALA A 458 23.44 22.52 -26.45
CA ALA A 458 23.89 22.32 -25.07
C ALA A 458 24.84 21.11 -24.94
N GLY A 459 24.58 20.03 -25.67
CA GLY A 459 25.48 18.88 -25.73
C GLY A 459 26.86 19.20 -26.32
N HIS A 460 26.94 20.10 -27.30
CA HIS A 460 28.21 20.56 -27.86
C HIS A 460 28.99 21.44 -26.87
N TRP A 461 28.30 22.32 -26.14
CA TRP A 461 28.90 23.12 -25.07
C TRP A 461 29.45 22.25 -23.94
N LEU A 462 28.72 21.22 -23.51
CA LEU A 462 29.21 20.27 -22.50
C LEU A 462 30.53 19.60 -22.91
N ARG A 463 30.62 19.10 -24.15
CA ARG A 463 31.87 18.50 -24.67
C ARG A 463 33.04 19.49 -24.73
N LYS A 464 32.76 20.77 -25.04
CA LYS A 464 33.78 21.82 -25.01
C LYS A 464 34.28 22.07 -23.59
N ILE A 465 33.39 22.08 -22.60
CA ILE A 465 33.73 22.26 -21.18
C ILE A 465 34.58 21.09 -20.67
N GLU A 466 34.19 19.85 -20.97
CA GLU A 466 34.94 18.65 -20.56
C GLU A 466 36.40 18.64 -21.07
N LYS A 467 36.63 19.14 -22.29
CA LYS A 467 37.97 19.21 -22.89
C LYS A 467 38.72 20.50 -22.59
N ALA A 468 38.11 21.45 -21.89
CA ALA A 468 38.70 22.76 -21.68
C ALA A 468 39.90 22.72 -20.72
N THR A 469 40.91 23.52 -21.05
CA THR A 469 42.02 23.88 -20.16
C THR A 469 41.65 25.05 -19.24
N HIS A 470 42.46 25.33 -18.21
CA HIS A 470 42.15 26.36 -17.21
C HIS A 470 41.93 27.77 -17.81
N GLY A 471 42.69 28.13 -18.87
CA GLY A 471 42.48 29.38 -19.60
C GLY A 471 41.20 29.38 -20.43
N GLN A 472 40.91 28.29 -21.14
CA GLN A 472 39.70 28.14 -21.96
C GLN A 472 38.42 28.15 -21.13
N LEU A 473 38.46 27.59 -19.91
CA LEU A 473 37.35 27.62 -18.96
C LEU A 473 36.91 29.05 -18.61
N ARG A 474 37.85 30.00 -18.48
CA ARG A 474 37.52 31.41 -18.22
C ARG A 474 36.73 32.01 -19.39
N PHE A 475 37.13 31.71 -20.62
CA PHE A 475 36.40 32.15 -21.82
C PHE A 475 35.02 31.48 -21.93
N LEU A 476 34.90 30.20 -21.60
CA LEU A 476 33.61 29.50 -21.59
C LEU A 476 32.67 30.04 -20.51
N LYS A 477 33.18 30.36 -19.31
CA LYS A 477 32.41 31.06 -18.26
C LYS A 477 31.88 32.39 -18.76
N PHE A 478 32.73 33.19 -19.42
CA PHE A 478 32.32 34.47 -20.01
C PHE A 478 31.26 34.27 -21.11
N GLY A 479 31.43 33.26 -21.96
CA GLY A 479 30.46 32.89 -22.99
C GLY A 479 29.10 32.49 -22.41
N LEU A 480 29.07 31.69 -21.34
CA LEU A 480 27.82 31.29 -20.67
C LEU A 480 26.99 32.46 -20.13
N TYR A 481 27.62 33.59 -19.81
CA TYR A 481 26.91 34.81 -19.38
C TYR A 481 26.45 35.70 -20.55
N ASN A 482 27.27 35.80 -21.60
CA ASN A 482 27.13 36.88 -22.59
C ASN A 482 26.67 36.42 -23.96
N ASP A 483 26.95 35.18 -24.34
CA ASP A 483 26.63 34.64 -25.66
C ASP A 483 25.12 34.55 -25.88
N ALA A 484 24.68 34.86 -27.09
CA ALA A 484 23.28 34.79 -27.48
C ALA A 484 22.77 33.34 -27.44
N GLU A 485 23.59 32.37 -27.88
CA GLU A 485 23.25 30.95 -27.81
C GLU A 485 23.06 30.49 -26.36
N ALA A 486 23.97 30.88 -25.47
CA ALA A 486 23.90 30.52 -24.05
C ALA A 486 22.68 31.12 -23.35
N LYS A 487 22.22 32.31 -23.77
CA LYS A 487 21.01 32.94 -23.24
C LYS A 487 19.74 32.19 -23.64
N MET A 488 19.70 31.54 -24.80
CA MET A 488 18.55 30.77 -25.28
C MET A 488 18.41 29.39 -24.62
N PHE A 489 19.43 28.89 -23.93
CA PHE A 489 19.34 27.62 -23.21
C PHE A 489 18.30 27.65 -22.08
N ARG A 490 17.63 26.51 -21.92
CA ARG A 490 16.64 26.30 -20.85
C ARG A 490 17.32 26.28 -19.49
N ARG A 491 16.56 26.50 -18.42
CA ARG A 491 17.13 26.59 -17.07
C ARG A 491 17.91 25.35 -16.67
N GLN A 492 17.41 24.15 -17.00
CA GLN A 492 18.09 22.90 -16.69
C GLN A 492 19.41 22.72 -17.44
N GLU A 493 19.47 23.18 -18.69
CA GLU A 493 20.67 23.10 -19.52
C GLU A 493 21.74 24.05 -18.99
N LYS A 494 21.35 25.28 -18.66
CA LYS A 494 22.22 26.26 -18.00
C LYS A 494 22.78 25.72 -16.69
N GLN A 495 21.92 25.14 -15.85
CA GLN A 495 22.34 24.55 -14.58
C GLN A 495 23.38 23.45 -14.81
N LYS A 496 23.12 22.53 -15.74
CA LYS A 496 24.06 21.44 -16.06
C LYS A 496 25.38 21.94 -16.63
N LEU A 497 25.35 22.95 -17.49
CA LEU A 497 26.56 23.58 -18.05
C LEU A 497 27.40 24.23 -16.93
N TRP A 498 26.76 24.93 -15.99
CA TRP A 498 27.44 25.51 -14.83
C TRP A 498 27.99 24.45 -13.88
N ASP A 499 27.26 23.35 -13.66
CA ASP A 499 27.74 22.20 -12.88
C ASP A 499 28.96 21.55 -13.53
N ALA A 500 28.95 21.37 -14.86
CA ALA A 500 30.09 20.83 -15.61
C ALA A 500 31.32 21.75 -15.53
N VAL A 501 31.13 23.07 -15.60
CA VAL A 501 32.20 24.06 -15.41
C VAL A 501 32.82 23.94 -14.02
N ARG A 502 31.99 23.84 -12.97
CA ARG A 502 32.45 23.67 -11.59
C ARG A 502 33.21 22.37 -11.39
N ALA A 503 32.69 21.27 -11.92
CA ALA A 503 33.33 19.95 -11.85
C ALA A 503 34.70 19.97 -12.54
N ARG A 504 34.78 20.53 -13.75
CA ARG A 504 36.04 20.62 -14.50
C ARG A 504 37.07 21.52 -13.82
N GLU A 505 36.62 22.61 -13.20
CA GLU A 505 37.50 23.50 -12.43
C GLU A 505 38.07 22.81 -11.18
N ALA A 506 37.27 21.99 -10.49
CA ALA A 506 37.74 21.15 -9.39
C ALA A 506 38.78 20.12 -9.86
N GLU A 507 38.49 19.37 -10.93
CA GLU A 507 39.44 18.41 -11.52
C GLU A 507 40.79 19.04 -11.90
N LEU A 508 40.75 20.21 -12.54
CA LEU A 508 41.97 20.92 -12.94
C LEU A 508 42.72 21.46 -11.72
N SER A 509 42.01 21.91 -10.67
CA SER A 509 42.64 22.39 -9.44
C SER A 509 43.36 21.26 -8.69
N ASP A 510 42.74 20.08 -8.63
CA ASP A 510 43.34 18.87 -8.04
C ASP A 510 44.56 18.41 -8.83
N SER A 511 44.51 18.48 -10.17
CA SER A 511 45.66 18.15 -11.02
C SER A 511 46.86 19.09 -10.80
N VAL A 512 46.61 20.38 -10.53
CA VAL A 512 47.65 21.38 -10.23
C VAL A 512 48.23 21.15 -8.83
N LEU A 513 47.40 20.80 -7.85
CA LEU A 513 47.85 20.42 -6.51
C LEU A 513 48.71 19.15 -6.55
N ALA A 514 48.28 18.10 -7.25
CA ALA A 514 49.06 16.88 -7.44
C ALA A 514 50.42 17.16 -8.11
N SER A 515 50.43 18.00 -9.16
CA SER A 515 51.66 18.39 -9.86
C SER A 515 52.62 19.17 -8.96
N ARG A 516 52.11 20.05 -8.08
CA ARG A 516 52.92 20.80 -7.11
C ARG A 516 53.47 19.91 -5.99
N THR A 517 52.72 18.90 -5.56
CA THR A 517 53.19 17.91 -4.56
C THR A 517 54.34 17.07 -5.14
N ILE A 518 54.23 16.64 -6.40
CA ILE A 518 55.30 15.92 -7.09
C ILE A 518 56.54 16.81 -7.24
N GLN A 519 56.40 18.07 -7.63
CA GLN A 519 57.54 19.00 -7.69
C GLN A 519 58.18 19.26 -6.32
N ARG A 520 57.42 19.39 -5.24
CA ARG A 520 57.98 19.52 -3.88
C ARG A 520 58.74 18.28 -3.43
N SER A 521 58.29 17.08 -3.83
CA SER A 521 59.00 15.84 -3.51
C SER A 521 60.32 15.67 -4.27
N LEU A 522 60.44 16.25 -5.47
CA LEU A 522 61.65 16.18 -6.31
C LEU A 522 62.71 17.22 -5.92
N PHE A 523 62.34 18.30 -5.23
CA PHE A 523 63.26 19.38 -4.83
C PHE A 523 63.52 19.47 -3.31
N ALA A 524 63.09 18.46 -2.52
CA ALA A 524 63.49 18.35 -1.12
C ALA A 524 64.98 17.97 -1.03
N GLN A 525 65.84 18.96 -0.80
CA GLN A 525 67.26 18.72 -0.51
C GLN A 525 67.41 17.90 0.78
N PRO A 526 68.34 16.92 0.85
CA PRO A 526 68.57 16.15 2.05
C PRO A 526 69.23 17.04 3.12
N ILE A 527 68.53 17.22 4.24
CA ILE A 527 69.06 17.85 5.44
C ILE A 527 70.20 16.95 5.95
N THR A 528 71.44 17.44 5.86
CA THR A 528 72.62 16.83 6.48
C THR A 528 72.39 16.66 7.98
N GLN A 529 72.23 15.40 8.42
CA GLN A 529 72.22 15.04 9.83
C GLN A 529 73.62 15.27 10.43
N ARG A 530 73.73 16.21 11.38
CA ARG A 530 74.90 16.32 12.25
C ARG A 530 74.84 15.21 13.30
N SER A 531 75.73 14.22 13.20
CA SER A 531 75.96 13.23 14.23
C SER A 531 76.71 13.85 15.41
N HIS A 532 76.09 13.92 16.58
CA HIS A 532 76.79 14.19 17.83
C HIS A 532 77.35 12.87 18.39
N VAL A 533 78.67 12.78 18.50
CA VAL A 533 79.38 11.69 19.19
C VAL A 533 79.49 12.08 20.66
N HIS A 534 78.87 11.29 21.54
CA HIS A 534 79.05 11.40 22.98
C HIS A 534 80.21 10.51 23.42
N VAL A 535 81.26 11.10 23.99
CA VAL A 535 82.34 10.38 24.68
C VAL A 535 82.14 10.57 26.18
N ALA A 536 82.02 9.45 26.92
CA ALA A 536 82.04 9.45 28.38
C ALA A 536 83.42 8.93 28.86
N PRO A 537 84.11 9.63 29.78
CA PRO A 537 85.36 9.16 30.36
C PRO A 537 85.08 8.19 31.53
N SER A 538 85.99 7.23 31.72
CA SER A 538 85.93 6.25 32.80
C SER A 538 86.32 6.83 34.16
N ALA A 539 85.55 6.50 35.19
CA ALA A 539 85.99 6.16 36.55
C ALA A 539 84.85 5.46 37.27
#